data_AF-A0A3D2J6M8-F1
#
_entry.id   AF-A0A3D2J6M8-F1
#
_cell.length_a   1.000
_cell.length_b   1.000
_cell.length_c   1.000
_cell.angle_alpha   90.00
_cell.angle_beta   90.00
_cell.angle_gamma   90.00
#
_symmetry.space_group_name_H-M   'P 1'
#
loop_
_entity.id
_entity.type
_entity.pdbx_description
1 polymer ?
#
loop_
_entity_poly.entity_id
_entity_poly.type
_entity_poly.pdbx_seq_one_letter_code
_entity_poly.pdbx_strand_id
1 'polypeptide(L)'
;QRLQLPTSELARYSTRGIRIVEITCEREIPKDCDFWYWTRIQKERFSTLEDAQSITPFVATPQLLNTYARRDTILMDPLPRVGTIDTAVDADRRAVYLRS
;
A
#
# COMPACT_ATOMS: atom_id res chain seq x y z
N GLN A 1 -4.51 -17.48 -2.88
CA GLN A 1 -4.65 -16.97 -1.49
C GLN A 1 -5.16 -15.51 -1.51
N ARG A 2 -6.08 -15.09 -0.63
CA ARG A 2 -6.54 -13.68 -0.54
C ARG A 2 -5.61 -12.88 0.38
N LEU A 3 -5.18 -11.68 -0.07
CA LEU A 3 -4.28 -10.78 0.68
C LEU A 3 -5.02 -9.72 1.53
N GLN A 4 -6.33 -9.91 1.74
CA GLN A 4 -7.17 -9.01 2.52
C GLN A 4 -6.92 -9.17 4.02
N LEU A 5 -7.30 -8.16 4.80
CA LEU A 5 -7.24 -8.25 6.25
C LEU A 5 -8.19 -9.37 6.73
N PRO A 6 -7.77 -10.25 7.66
CA PRO A 6 -8.66 -11.29 8.17
C PRO A 6 -9.94 -10.72 8.78
N THR A 7 -11.08 -11.39 8.58
CA THR A 7 -12.38 -10.92 9.09
C THR A 7 -12.41 -10.82 10.62
N SER A 8 -11.65 -11.67 11.32
CA SER A 8 -11.49 -11.59 12.77
C SER A 8 -10.84 -10.28 13.23
N GLU A 9 -9.84 -9.81 12.48
CA GLU A 9 -9.15 -8.55 12.72
C GLU A 9 -10.06 -7.36 12.40
N LEU A 10 -10.79 -7.40 11.28
CA LEU A 10 -11.79 -6.39 10.93
C LEU A 10 -12.83 -6.20 12.06
N ALA A 11 -13.38 -7.31 12.57
CA ALA A 11 -14.31 -7.28 13.69
C ALA A 11 -13.68 -6.66 14.95
N ARG A 12 -12.43 -7.03 15.27
CA ARG A 12 -11.68 -6.51 16.42
C ARG A 12 -11.42 -5.00 16.34
N TYR A 13 -11.15 -4.47 15.14
CA TYR A 13 -10.97 -3.03 14.96
C TYR A 13 -12.29 -2.27 15.01
N SER A 14 -13.36 -2.85 14.44
CA SER A 14 -14.70 -2.27 14.49
C SER A 14 -15.21 -2.10 15.93
N THR A 15 -15.00 -3.08 16.81
CA THR A 15 -15.38 -2.96 18.23
C THR A 15 -14.63 -1.86 18.98
N ARG A 16 -13.47 -1.44 18.47
CA ARG A 16 -12.68 -0.32 19.00
C ARG A 16 -13.06 1.03 18.38
N GLY A 17 -14.10 1.08 17.55
CA GLY A 17 -14.53 2.28 16.84
C GLY A 17 -13.62 2.68 15.67
N ILE A 18 -12.73 1.79 15.23
CA ILE A 18 -11.85 2.05 14.09
C ILE A 18 -12.58 1.71 12.80
N ARG A 19 -12.77 2.70 11.93
CA ARG A 19 -13.36 2.51 10.62
C ARG A 19 -12.31 1.99 9.65
N ILE A 20 -12.56 0.79 9.10
CA ILE A 20 -11.74 0.21 8.04
C ILE A 20 -12.54 0.24 6.73
N VAL A 21 -11.90 0.73 5.68
CA VAL A 21 -12.46 0.73 4.32
C VAL A 21 -11.49 -0.06 3.46
N GLU A 22 -11.98 -1.15 2.89
CA GLU A 22 -11.24 -1.92 1.90
C GLU A 22 -11.46 -1.29 0.52
N ILE A 23 -10.38 -1.16 -0.25
CA ILE A 23 -10.41 -0.64 -1.61
C ILE A 23 -9.89 -1.72 -2.57
N THR A 24 -10.40 -1.71 -3.80
CA THR A 24 -10.01 -2.71 -4.82
C THR A 24 -9.16 -2.15 -5.96
N CYS A 25 -9.11 -0.82 -6.10
CA CYS A 25 -8.27 -0.16 -7.09
C CYS A 25 -7.77 1.22 -6.59
N GLU A 26 -6.76 1.76 -7.26
CA GLU A 26 -6.10 3.02 -6.89
C GLU A 26 -7.06 4.21 -6.90
N ARG A 27 -8.11 4.16 -7.74
CA ARG A 27 -9.08 5.24 -7.88
C ARG A 27 -9.92 5.47 -6.64
N GLU A 28 -9.99 4.46 -5.77
CA GLU A 28 -10.73 4.50 -4.51
C GLU A 28 -9.87 5.05 -3.35
N ILE A 29 -8.58 5.35 -3.58
CA ILE A 29 -7.72 5.94 -2.56
C ILE A 29 -8.31 7.28 -2.11
N PRO A 30 -8.56 7.45 -0.79
CA PRO A 30 -9.11 8.69 -0.26
C PRO A 30 -8.11 9.85 -0.41
N LYS A 31 -8.60 10.99 -0.89
CA LYS A 31 -7.78 12.19 -1.14
C LYS A 31 -7.32 12.90 0.14
N ASP A 32 -7.89 12.56 1.28
CA ASP A 32 -7.59 13.13 2.59
C ASP A 32 -6.63 12.25 3.42
N CYS A 33 -6.03 11.22 2.82
CA CYS A 33 -5.11 10.34 3.53
C CYS A 33 -3.75 11.00 3.84
N ASP A 34 -3.44 11.15 5.14
CA ASP A 34 -2.15 11.68 5.64
C ASP A 34 -0.98 10.73 5.43
N PHE A 35 -1.22 9.43 5.49
CA PHE A 35 -0.15 8.43 5.62
C PHE A 35 -0.39 7.21 4.74
N TRP A 36 0.53 6.99 3.81
CA TRP A 36 0.54 5.86 2.90
C TRP A 36 1.60 4.88 3.35
N TYR A 37 1.18 3.69 3.79
CA TYR A 37 2.08 2.61 4.15
C TYR A 37 2.04 1.54 3.07
N TRP A 38 3.06 1.53 2.21
CA TRP A 38 3.19 0.57 1.13
C TRP A 38 3.88 -0.72 1.62
N THR A 39 3.53 -1.85 1.01
CA THR A 39 4.17 -3.14 1.28
C THR A 39 4.41 -3.89 -0.01
N ARG A 40 5.43 -4.75 -0.04
CA ARG A 40 5.66 -5.66 -1.16
C ARG A 40 4.78 -6.90 -1.10
N ILE A 41 4.50 -7.51 -2.26
CA ILE A 41 3.96 -8.87 -2.31
C ILE A 41 5.02 -9.84 -1.79
N GLN A 42 4.68 -10.60 -0.75
CA GLN A 42 5.54 -11.62 -0.16
C GLN A 42 5.40 -12.94 -0.93
N LYS A 43 5.98 -13.01 -2.12
CA LYS A 43 5.93 -14.18 -3.02
C LYS A 43 6.36 -15.47 -2.34
N GLU A 44 7.29 -15.37 -1.39
CA GLU A 44 7.80 -16.48 -0.58
C GLU A 44 6.75 -17.16 0.32
N ARG A 45 5.56 -16.55 0.51
CA ARG A 45 4.48 -17.10 1.36
C ARG A 45 3.42 -17.87 0.58
N PHE A 46 3.50 -17.89 -0.75
CA PHE A 46 2.53 -18.57 -1.60
C PHE A 46 2.91 -20.04 -1.81
N SER A 47 1.90 -20.91 -1.93
CA SER A 47 2.10 -22.33 -2.19
C SER A 47 2.62 -22.62 -3.60
N THR A 48 2.29 -21.76 -4.58
CA THR A 48 2.68 -21.89 -5.98
C THR A 48 3.16 -20.55 -6.53
N LEU A 49 4.05 -20.60 -7.53
CA LEU A 49 4.51 -19.40 -8.23
C LEU A 49 3.40 -18.76 -9.07
N GLU A 50 2.51 -19.57 -9.64
CA GLU A 50 1.38 -19.12 -10.45
C GLU A 50 0.40 -18.27 -9.63
N ASP A 51 0.07 -18.70 -8.40
CA ASP A 51 -0.75 -17.92 -7.47
C ASP A 51 -0.12 -16.55 -7.21
N ALA A 52 1.19 -16.50 -6.97
CA ALA A 52 1.90 -15.26 -6.70
C ALA A 52 1.96 -14.33 -7.92
N GLN A 53 2.07 -14.88 -9.13
CA GLN A 53 2.11 -14.12 -10.39
C GLN A 53 0.74 -13.58 -10.80
N SER A 54 -0.34 -14.23 -10.37
CA SER A 54 -1.71 -13.77 -10.64
C SER A 54 -2.09 -12.48 -9.87
N ILE A 55 -1.32 -12.10 -8.84
CA ILE A 55 -1.58 -10.91 -8.04
C ILE A 55 -0.99 -9.67 -8.71
N THR A 56 -1.85 -8.74 -9.08
CA THR A 56 -1.44 -7.39 -9.50
C THR A 56 -1.14 -6.53 -8.26
N PRO A 57 0.10 -6.05 -8.07
CA PRO A 57 0.43 -5.13 -6.99
C PRO A 57 -0.12 -3.73 -7.25
N PHE A 58 -0.43 -3.02 -6.18
CA PHE A 58 -0.53 -1.56 -6.21
C PHE A 58 0.86 -0.95 -6.34
N VAL A 59 1.10 -0.20 -7.41
CA VAL A 59 2.40 0.43 -7.68
C VAL A 59 2.34 1.92 -7.37
N ALA A 60 3.13 2.40 -6.42
CA ALA A 60 3.29 3.82 -6.17
C ALA A 60 4.13 4.44 -7.30
N THR A 61 3.51 5.32 -8.09
CA THR A 61 4.15 6.07 -9.19
C THR A 61 4.03 7.57 -8.94
N PRO A 62 4.87 8.41 -9.56
CA PRO A 62 4.73 9.87 -9.46
C PRO A 62 3.32 10.35 -9.86
N GLN A 63 2.71 9.73 -10.89
CA GLN A 63 1.37 10.05 -11.37
C GLN A 63 0.30 9.71 -10.32
N LEU A 64 0.42 8.55 -9.66
CA LEU A 64 -0.48 8.16 -8.58
C LEU A 64 -0.43 9.17 -7.43
N LEU A 65 0.79 9.48 -6.97
CA LEU A 65 0.99 10.43 -5.89
C LEU A 65 0.47 11.82 -6.26
N ASN A 66 0.65 12.28 -7.50
CA ASN A 66 0.14 13.59 -7.93
C ASN A 66 -1.37 13.64 -8.09
N THR A 67 -2.01 12.49 -8.33
CA THR A 67 -3.46 12.40 -8.55
C THR A 67 -4.23 12.24 -7.24
N TYR A 68 -3.72 11.43 -6.31
CA TYR A 68 -4.46 11.01 -5.11
C TYR A 68 -3.85 11.47 -3.78
N ALA A 69 -2.54 11.63 -3.70
CA ALA A 69 -1.91 12.07 -2.44
C ALA A 69 -1.96 13.60 -2.29
N ARG A 70 -2.08 14.04 -1.04
CA ARG A 70 -1.91 15.45 -0.71
C ARG A 70 -0.44 15.85 -0.80
N ARG A 71 -0.21 17.16 -0.69
CA ARG A 71 1.12 17.77 -0.69
C ARG A 71 1.98 17.36 0.51
N ASP A 72 1.33 16.98 1.60
CA ASP A 72 1.88 16.63 2.91
C ASP A 72 1.68 15.15 3.28
N THR A 73 1.08 14.34 2.39
CA THR A 73 1.01 12.89 2.60
C THR A 73 2.41 12.31 2.78
N ILE A 74 2.57 11.44 3.76
CA ILE A 74 3.82 10.71 4.02
C ILE A 74 3.72 9.33 3.39
N LEU A 75 4.69 8.96 2.54
CA LEU A 75 4.82 7.63 1.97
C LEU A 75 5.95 6.85 2.66
N MET A 76 5.59 5.74 3.30
CA MET A 76 6.50 4.81 3.96
C MET A 76 6.42 3.40 3.35
N ASP A 77 7.49 2.65 3.50
CA ASP A 77 7.63 1.25 3.11
C ASP A 77 8.57 0.58 4.14
N PRO A 78 8.27 -0.65 4.61
CA PRO A 78 9.10 -1.35 5.59
C PRO A 78 10.44 -1.83 5.03
N LEU A 79 10.61 -1.85 3.71
CA LEU A 79 11.73 -2.42 2.97
C LEU A 79 11.91 -3.94 3.18
N PRO A 80 12.59 -4.64 2.26
CA PRO A 80 12.93 -4.17 0.91
C PRO A 80 11.67 -4.04 0.04
N ARG A 81 11.62 -3.02 -0.80
CA ARG A 81 10.59 -2.87 -1.84
C ARG A 81 10.97 -3.65 -3.10
N VAL A 82 9.99 -4.26 -3.76
CA VAL A 82 10.21 -5.01 -5.01
C VAL A 82 9.03 -4.76 -5.96
N GLY A 83 9.22 -3.89 -6.94
CA GLY A 83 8.22 -3.60 -7.98
C GLY A 83 6.94 -2.91 -7.48
N THR A 84 6.88 -2.48 -6.22
CA THR A 84 5.70 -1.84 -5.60
C THR A 84 5.82 -0.32 -5.46
N ILE A 85 7.01 0.24 -5.61
CA ILE A 85 7.26 1.68 -5.64
C ILE A 85 8.24 1.94 -6.78
N ASP A 86 7.87 2.81 -7.71
CA ASP A 86 8.74 3.27 -8.79
C ASP A 86 9.91 4.07 -8.20
N THR A 87 11.13 3.79 -8.66
CA THR A 87 12.35 4.54 -8.28
C THR A 87 12.24 6.04 -8.52
N ALA A 88 11.42 6.50 -9.47
CA ALA A 88 11.18 7.92 -9.69
C ALA A 88 10.50 8.61 -8.49
N VAL A 89 9.82 7.84 -7.62
CA VAL A 89 9.20 8.35 -6.39
C VAL A 89 10.23 8.72 -5.32
N ASP A 90 11.49 8.25 -5.43
CA ASP A 90 12.55 8.54 -4.46
C ASP A 90 12.86 10.04 -4.35
N ALA A 91 12.71 10.76 -5.46
CA ALA A 91 12.90 12.21 -5.53
C ALA A 91 11.71 12.99 -4.94
N ASP A 92 10.56 12.34 -4.71
CA ASP A 92 9.39 13.00 -4.15
C ASP A 92 9.60 13.29 -2.65
N ARG A 93 9.33 14.53 -2.24
CA ARG A 93 9.50 14.95 -0.85
C ARG A 93 8.61 14.17 0.14
N ARG A 94 7.57 13.50 -0.35
CA ARG A 94 6.63 12.68 0.43
C ARG A 94 7.19 11.31 0.77
N ALA A 95 8.15 10.81 -0.01
CA ALA A 95 8.84 9.56 0.26
C ALA A 95 9.79 9.70 1.45
N VAL A 96 9.56 8.94 2.52
CA VAL A 96 10.37 9.01 3.76
C VAL A 96 10.97 7.67 4.20
N TYR A 97 10.79 6.60 3.43
CA TYR A 97 11.28 5.25 3.76
C TYR A 97 12.82 5.10 3.81
N LEU A 98 13.59 6.11 3.38
CA LEU A 98 15.06 6.17 3.52
C LEU A 98 15.54 7.39 4.33
N ARG A 99 14.64 8.14 4.97
CA ARG A 99 15.02 9.32 5.75
C ARG A 99 15.45 8.92 7.16
N SER A 100 16.58 9.48 7.59
CA SER A 100 17.12 9.41 8.95
C SER A 100 16.41 10.38 9.90
#